data_AF-A0A7Y5SJ54-F1
#
_entry.id   AF-A0A7Y5SJ54-F1
#
_cell.length_a   1.000
_cell.length_b   1.000
_cell.length_c   1.000
_cell.angle_alpha   90.00
_cell.angle_beta   90.00
_cell.angle_gamma   90.00
#
_symmetry.space_group_name_H-M   'P 1'
#
loop_
_entity.id
_entity.type
_entity.pdbx_description
1 polymer ?
#
loop_
_entity_poly.entity_id
_entity_poly.type
_entity_poly.pdbx_seq_one_letter_code
_entity_poly.pdbx_strand_id
1 'polypeptide(L)'
;MPILKALADMGGSGVMSEVLERGRRSMKGVLRDVDFEPLASDPDLPRWRNTACWARNAMVKEGLLKSDSRRGIWEMSDTGRRLLAAAMS
;
A
#
# COMPACT_ATOMS: atom_id res chain seq x y z
N MET A 1 4.00 -8.43 -0.19
CA MET A 1 2.94 -7.52 0.31
C MET A 1 3.54 -6.16 0.71
N PRO A 2 3.90 -5.32 -0.27
CA PRO A 2 4.59 -4.04 -0.02
C PRO A 2 3.89 -3.13 0.99
N ILE A 3 2.56 -2.99 0.89
CA ILE A 3 1.76 -2.14 1.78
C ILE A 3 1.74 -2.67 3.22
N LEU A 4 1.56 -3.98 3.44
CA LEU A 4 1.59 -4.56 4.80
C LEU A 4 2.96 -4.44 5.44
N LYS A 5 4.04 -4.68 4.69
CA LYS A 5 5.41 -4.50 5.18
C LYS A 5 5.66 -3.04 5.57
N ALA A 6 5.31 -2.10 4.69
CA ALA A 6 5.43 -0.68 4.99
C ALA A 6 4.65 -0.26 6.24
N LEU A 7 3.42 -0.75 6.42
CA LEU A 7 2.63 -0.49 7.62
C LEU A 7 3.26 -1.12 8.86
N ALA A 8 3.74 -2.38 8.79
CA ALA A 8 4.41 -3.04 9.90
C ALA A 8 5.67 -2.26 10.35
N ASP A 9 6.48 -1.80 9.40
CA ASP A 9 7.66 -0.95 9.64
C ASP A 9 7.30 0.44 10.22
N MET A 10 6.00 0.80 10.22
CA MET A 10 5.46 2.03 10.79
C MET A 10 4.65 1.76 12.07
N GLY A 11 4.74 0.56 12.66
CA GLY A 11 3.98 0.21 13.87
C GLY A 11 2.51 -0.14 13.61
N GLY A 12 2.16 -0.48 12.37
CA GLY A 12 0.83 -0.92 11.96
C GLY A 12 -0.10 0.20 11.44
N SER A 13 0.35 1.45 11.44
CA SER A 13 -0.42 2.62 11.00
C SER A 13 0.49 3.64 10.33
N GLY A 14 0.00 4.35 9.33
CA GLY A 14 0.81 5.37 8.66
C GLY A 14 0.01 6.31 7.77
N VAL A 15 0.59 7.49 7.50
CA VAL A 15 0.07 8.42 6.50
C VAL A 15 0.16 7.76 5.12
N MET A 16 -0.93 7.80 4.37
CA MET A 16 -1.06 7.13 3.06
C MET A 16 0.13 7.40 2.14
N SER A 17 0.55 8.67 1.99
CA SER A 17 1.66 9.04 1.11
C SER A 17 2.98 8.38 1.53
N GLU A 18 3.25 8.26 2.82
CA GLU A 18 4.46 7.63 3.35
C GLU A 18 4.41 6.11 3.17
N VAL A 19 3.25 5.49 3.41
CA VAL A 19 3.04 4.05 3.19
C VAL A 19 3.24 3.70 1.72
N LEU A 20 2.66 4.49 0.82
CA LEU A 20 2.80 4.35 -0.62
C LEU A 20 4.26 4.47 -1.06
N GLU A 21 4.98 5.47 -0.55
CA GLU A 21 6.37 5.70 -0.92
C GLU A 21 7.31 4.61 -0.37
N ARG A 22 7.11 4.14 0.87
CA ARG A 22 7.83 2.97 1.41
C ARG A 22 7.53 1.71 0.58
N GLY A 23 6.27 1.48 0.24
CA GLY A 23 5.85 0.37 -0.62
C GLY A 23 6.54 0.41 -1.98
N ARG A 24 6.53 1.58 -2.64
CA ARG A 24 7.20 1.81 -3.92
C ARG A 24 8.70 1.49 -3.85
N ARG A 25 9.40 1.96 -2.82
CA ARG A 25 10.83 1.65 -2.61
C ARG A 25 11.09 0.15 -2.48
N SER A 26 10.22 -0.57 -1.78
CA SER A 26 10.34 -2.03 -1.63
C SER A 26 10.10 -2.80 -2.94
N MET A 27 9.49 -2.16 -3.94
CA MET A 27 9.24 -2.70 -5.28
C MET A 27 10.28 -2.26 -6.32
N LYS A 28 11.42 -1.71 -5.90
CA LYS A 28 12.52 -1.36 -6.81
C LYS A 28 12.95 -2.60 -7.59
N GLY A 29 13.02 -2.48 -8.92
CA GLY A 29 13.33 -3.60 -9.82
C GLY A 29 12.13 -4.46 -10.23
N VAL A 30 10.96 -4.26 -9.60
CA VAL A 30 9.68 -4.85 -10.03
C VAL A 30 8.87 -3.84 -10.85
N LEU A 31 8.84 -2.58 -10.41
CA LEU A 31 8.22 -1.49 -11.17
C LEU A 31 9.03 -1.22 -12.44
N ARG A 32 8.33 -1.04 -13.56
CA ARG A 32 8.87 -0.70 -14.87
C ARG A 32 8.69 0.80 -15.13
N ASP A 33 9.36 1.32 -16.16
CA ASP A 33 9.28 2.75 -16.50
C ASP A 33 7.84 3.24 -16.73
N VAL A 34 7.01 2.43 -17.40
CA VAL A 34 5.58 2.73 -17.62
C VAL A 34 4.80 2.93 -16.32
N ASP A 35 5.21 2.33 -15.20
CA ASP A 35 4.53 2.50 -13.92
C ASP A 35 4.74 3.90 -13.33
N PHE A 36 5.80 4.60 -13.75
CA PHE A 36 6.12 5.97 -13.36
C PHE A 36 5.52 7.02 -14.29
N GLU A 37 5.04 6.62 -15.46
CA GLU A 37 4.32 7.52 -16.36
C GLU A 37 2.99 7.99 -15.74
N PRO A 38 2.53 9.18 -16.12
CA PRO A 38 1.24 9.68 -15.67
C PRO A 38 0.07 8.90 -16.26
N LEU A 39 -1.11 9.05 -15.64
CA LEU A 39 -2.36 8.59 -16.21
C LEU A 39 -2.79 9.53 -17.33
N ALA A 40 -3.38 8.98 -18.39
CA ALA A 40 -3.94 9.79 -19.48
C ALA A 40 -5.07 10.73 -18.99
N SER A 41 -5.78 10.34 -17.94
CA SER A 41 -6.85 11.12 -17.32
C SER A 41 -6.37 12.12 -16.26
N ASP A 42 -5.14 11.99 -15.78
CA ASP A 42 -4.57 12.81 -14.71
C ASP A 42 -3.03 12.88 -14.89
N PRO A 43 -2.50 13.97 -15.48
CA PRO A 43 -1.08 14.11 -15.80
C PRO A 43 -0.19 14.22 -14.55
N ASP A 44 -0.76 14.49 -13.37
CA ASP A 44 -0.01 14.61 -12.12
C ASP A 44 0.02 13.31 -11.30
N LEU A 45 -0.69 12.27 -11.76
CA LEU A 45 -0.83 11.00 -11.04
C LEU A 45 -0.08 9.85 -11.74
N PRO A 46 1.09 9.43 -11.23
CA PRO A 46 1.79 8.24 -11.73
C PRO A 46 0.95 6.98 -11.59
N ARG A 47 1.03 6.08 -12.58
CA ARG A 47 0.25 4.83 -12.62
C ARG A 47 0.45 3.96 -11.39
N TRP A 48 1.68 3.81 -10.90
CA TRP A 48 1.99 2.99 -9.73
C TRP A 48 1.19 3.44 -8.50
N ARG A 49 0.98 4.75 -8.34
CA ARG A 49 0.30 5.32 -7.17
C ARG A 49 -1.18 4.97 -7.20
N ASN A 50 -1.81 5.08 -8.36
CA ASN A 50 -3.19 4.65 -8.56
C ASN A 50 -3.35 3.14 -8.33
N THR A 51 -2.46 2.32 -8.92
CA THR A 51 -2.48 0.86 -8.72
C THR A 51 -2.33 0.48 -7.25
N ALA A 52 -1.46 1.16 -6.50
CA ALA A 52 -1.30 0.91 -5.07
C ALA A 52 -2.55 1.30 -4.25
N CYS A 53 -3.26 2.37 -4.63
CA CYS A 53 -4.56 2.70 -4.03
C CYS A 53 -5.62 1.62 -4.31
N TRP A 54 -5.66 1.06 -5.52
CA TRP A 54 -6.53 -0.08 -5.84
C TRP A 54 -6.18 -1.33 -5.03
N ALA A 55 -4.89 -1.63 -4.91
CA ALA A 55 -4.41 -2.72 -4.06
C ALA A 55 -4.87 -2.53 -2.61
N ARG A 56 -4.74 -1.33 -2.04
CA ARG A 56 -5.26 -1.03 -0.70
C ARG A 56 -6.77 -1.25 -0.60
N ASN A 57 -7.55 -0.85 -1.60
CA ASN A 57 -9.00 -1.06 -1.59
C ASN A 57 -9.36 -2.55 -1.60
N ALA A 58 -8.63 -3.39 -2.36
CA ALA A 58 -8.79 -4.84 -2.31
C ALA A 58 -8.45 -5.39 -0.92
N MET A 59 -7.33 -4.95 -0.33
CA MET A 59 -6.89 -5.38 1.00
C MET A 59 -7.89 -5.00 2.11
N VAL A 60 -8.60 -3.87 2.00
CA VAL A 60 -9.69 -3.54 2.95
C VAL A 60 -10.88 -4.47 2.78
N LYS A 61 -11.26 -4.80 1.53
CA LYS A 61 -12.34 -5.77 1.27
C LYS A 61 -12.01 -7.17 1.79
N GLU A 62 -10.74 -7.55 1.71
CA GLU A 62 -10.20 -8.80 2.26
C GLU A 62 -10.01 -8.76 3.78
N GLY A 63 -10.24 -7.62 4.44
CA GLY A 63 -10.10 -7.44 5.87
C GLY A 63 -8.65 -7.39 6.37
N LEU A 64 -7.66 -7.18 5.48
CA LEU A 64 -6.24 -7.05 5.83
C LEU A 64 -5.88 -5.64 6.34
N LEU A 65 -6.60 -4.62 5.86
CA LEU A 65 -6.53 -3.24 6.35
C LEU A 65 -7.87 -2.84 6.94
N LYS A 66 -7.87 -1.89 7.88
CA LYS A 66 -9.08 -1.35 8.48
C LYS A 66 -9.87 -0.50 7.48
N SER A 67 -11.20 -0.61 7.50
CA SER A 67 -12.11 0.19 6.67
C SER A 67 -12.48 1.53 7.29
N ASP A 68 -12.30 1.68 8.60
CA ASP A 68 -12.75 2.80 9.45
C ASP A 68 -11.61 3.72 9.93
N SER A 69 -10.42 3.59 9.34
CA SER A 69 -9.29 4.49 9.62
C SER A 69 -9.61 5.95 9.29
N ARG A 70 -8.99 6.87 10.06
CA ARG A 70 -9.05 8.31 9.78
C ARG A 70 -8.63 8.59 8.33
N ARG A 71 -9.32 9.53 7.67
CA ARG A 71 -8.99 9.97 6.30
C ARG A 71 -7.50 10.32 6.18
N GLY A 72 -6.84 9.74 5.18
CA GLY A 72 -5.41 9.92 4.92
C GLY A 72 -4.49 9.00 5.71
N ILE A 73 -5.02 8.22 6.65
CA ILE A 73 -4.29 7.20 7.41
C ILE A 73 -4.72 5.83 6.93
N TRP A 74 -3.74 4.93 6.75
CA TRP A 74 -3.99 3.52 6.54
C TRP A 74 -3.53 2.74 7.76
N GLU A 75 -4.35 1.79 8.21
CA GLU A 75 -4.03 0.92 9.34
C GLU A 75 -4.19 -0.55 8.96
N MET A 76 -3.24 -1.35 9.43
CA MET A 76 -3.28 -2.80 9.31
C MET A 76 -4.24 -3.39 10.36
N SER A 77 -5.06 -4.36 9.93
CA SER A 77 -5.92 -5.14 10.83
C SER A 77 -5.13 -6.27 11.51
N ASP A 78 -5.75 -6.96 12.47
CA ASP A 78 -5.16 -8.18 13.04
C ASP A 78 -5.02 -9.31 12.01
N THR A 79 -5.96 -9.40 11.06
CA THR A 79 -5.86 -10.37 9.95
C THR A 79 -4.65 -10.05 9.07
N GLY A 80 -4.43 -8.77 8.75
CA GLY A 80 -3.24 -8.34 8.02
C GLY A 80 -1.94 -8.65 8.76
N ARG A 81 -1.91 -8.44 10.08
CA ARG A 81 -0.77 -8.81 10.94
C ARG A 81 -0.47 -10.30 10.89
N ARG A 82 -1.49 -11.15 11.08
CA ARG A 82 -1.33 -12.62 11.04
C ARG A 82 -0.84 -13.11 9.69
N LEU A 83 -1.43 -12.60 8.60
CA LEU A 83 -1.02 -12.95 7.24
C LEU A 83 0.44 -12.57 6.98
N LEU A 84 0.85 -11.36 7.39
CA LEU A 84 2.23 -10.92 7.24
C LEU A 84 3.20 -11.81 8.03
N ALA A 85 2.87 -12.11 9.29
CA ALA A 85 3.70 -12.98 10.13
C ALA A 85 3.83 -14.39 9.53
N ALA A 86 2.73 -14.99 9.07
CA ALA A 86 2.75 -16.31 8.44
C ALA A 86 3.60 -16.36 7.15
N ALA A 87 3.70 -15.24 6.41
CA ALA A 87 4.51 -15.15 5.20
C ALA A 87 6.00 -14.83 5.46
N MET A 88 6.37 -14.54 6.72
CA MET A 88 7.76 -14.25 7.13
C MET A 88 8.39 -15.39 7.95
N SER A 89 7.59 -16.38 8.35
CA SER A 89 8.04 -17.65 8.93
C SER A 89 8.47 -18.63 7.83
#